data_AF-A0A969N7B8-F1
#
_entry.id   AF-A0A969N7B8-F1
#
_cell.length_a   1.000
_cell.length_b   1.000
_cell.length_c   1.000
_cell.angle_alpha   90.00
_cell.angle_beta   90.00
_cell.angle_gamma   90.00
#
_symmetry.space_group_name_H-M   'P 1'
#
loop_
_entity.id
_entity.type
_entity.pdbx_description
1 polymer ?
#
loop_
_entity_poly.entity_id
_entity_poly.type
_entity_poly.pdbx_seq_one_letter_code
_entity_poly.pdbx_strand_id
1 'polypeptide(L)'
;MMMNFYESQKINQVAWWKNYSSQPNWERENDKWGVQNKVSYPHITKGDWSKLLWQGIQVELPKYLGTTIHAHTGVDNLLSSWVAAANLYFPARSNNDFRNLLLGFLQSKVSPDIIEVVDVELEYSLPDTLSPAELLGEMDGSRGSGQTSPDIAFLVKTRRGDGLILIECKYTEHSFYRCSARRTTDRGDKPGNPHPEDCLQPASACHYAAIPCHQKVWSRKYLDYFELTQEGKSVLTRCPAATTGYQLLRQQALANGIKKSGKYDLVVSSVSFDARNKSLIGCLKSTGIADFQTGWVKIYQHGADFITWHHQDWVNYVRTHSTNALCKDWKKYLEGRYGY
;
A
#
# COMPACT_ATOMS: atom_id res chain seq x y z
N MET A 1 2.68 -20.64 23.08
CA MET A 1 3.31 -19.69 22.13
C MET A 1 2.19 -18.83 21.56
N MET A 2 2.23 -17.51 21.73
CA MET A 2 1.19 -16.62 21.19
C MET A 2 1.30 -16.61 19.66
N MET A 3 0.19 -16.88 18.96
CA MET A 3 0.15 -16.89 17.50
C MET A 3 0.45 -15.49 16.97
N ASN A 4 1.32 -15.38 15.96
CA ASN A 4 1.58 -14.07 15.35
C ASN A 4 0.37 -13.63 14.51
N PHE A 5 0.26 -12.32 14.28
CA PHE A 5 -0.89 -11.72 13.61
C PHE A 5 -1.22 -12.38 12.25
N TYR A 6 -0.21 -12.69 11.45
CA TYR A 6 -0.38 -13.33 10.14
C TYR A 6 -1.06 -14.70 10.26
N GLU A 7 -0.59 -15.57 11.14
CA GLU A 7 -1.19 -16.89 11.34
C GLU A 7 -2.60 -16.80 11.92
N SER A 8 -2.86 -15.83 12.82
CA SER A 8 -4.22 -15.60 13.32
C SER A 8 -5.17 -15.17 12.21
N GLN A 9 -4.76 -14.22 11.36
CA GLN A 9 -5.60 -13.79 10.23
C GLN A 9 -5.81 -14.91 9.22
N LYS A 10 -4.80 -15.72 8.95
CA LYS A 10 -4.92 -16.91 8.09
C LYS A 10 -6.02 -17.86 8.58
N ILE A 11 -6.05 -18.19 9.88
CA ILE A 11 -7.10 -19.05 10.45
C ILE A 11 -8.47 -18.38 10.33
N ASN A 12 -8.57 -17.12 10.73
CA ASN A 12 -9.84 -16.37 10.72
C ASN A 12 -10.41 -16.23 9.30
N GLN A 13 -9.58 -15.88 8.32
CA GLN A 13 -10.01 -15.74 6.93
C GLN A 13 -10.49 -17.07 6.34
N VAL A 14 -9.81 -18.17 6.64
CA VAL A 14 -10.25 -19.50 6.17
C VAL A 14 -11.58 -19.89 6.80
N ALA A 15 -11.75 -19.64 8.10
CA ALA A 15 -13.02 -19.90 8.79
C ALA A 15 -14.16 -19.02 8.22
N TRP A 16 -13.89 -17.73 8.00
CA TRP A 16 -14.82 -16.82 7.36
C TRP A 16 -15.22 -17.32 5.97
N TRP A 17 -14.26 -17.68 5.11
CA TRP A 17 -14.53 -18.14 3.74
C TRP A 17 -15.38 -19.42 3.71
N LYS A 18 -15.13 -20.35 4.62
CA LYS A 18 -15.94 -21.59 4.76
C LYS A 18 -17.40 -21.31 5.11
N ASN A 19 -17.67 -20.27 5.91
CA ASN A 19 -19.03 -19.89 6.29
C ASN A 19 -19.70 -18.99 5.27
N TYR A 20 -18.92 -18.17 4.56
CA TYR A 20 -19.42 -17.15 3.65
C TYR A 20 -19.66 -17.68 2.23
N SER A 21 -18.85 -18.63 1.77
CA SER A 21 -18.98 -19.18 0.43
C SER A 21 -19.91 -20.40 0.41
N SER A 22 -20.88 -20.39 -0.51
CA SER A 22 -21.80 -21.53 -0.74
C SER A 22 -21.13 -22.66 -1.53
N GLN A 23 -19.81 -22.85 -1.42
CA GLN A 23 -19.07 -23.74 -2.33
C GLN A 23 -19.35 -25.23 -2.03
N PRO A 24 -19.85 -25.99 -3.03
CA PRO A 24 -20.26 -27.38 -2.83
C PRO A 24 -19.08 -28.36 -2.85
N ASN A 25 -19.23 -29.42 -2.05
CA ASN A 25 -18.66 -30.78 -2.20
C ASN A 25 -17.21 -30.89 -2.68
N TRP A 26 -16.27 -30.66 -1.76
CA TRP A 26 -14.86 -30.97 -1.98
C TRP A 26 -14.54 -32.37 -1.42
N GLU A 27 -14.06 -33.27 -2.27
CA GLU A 27 -13.72 -34.64 -1.85
C GLU A 27 -12.41 -34.73 -1.06
N ARG A 28 -11.44 -33.82 -1.29
CA ARG A 28 -10.12 -33.79 -0.59
C ARG A 28 -9.68 -32.36 -0.27
N GLU A 29 -8.81 -32.20 0.74
CA GLU A 29 -8.36 -30.87 1.22
C GLU A 29 -7.52 -30.10 0.18
N ASN A 30 -6.68 -30.78 -0.61
CA ASN A 30 -5.83 -30.14 -1.62
C ASN A 30 -6.63 -29.64 -2.84
N ASP A 31 -7.84 -30.16 -3.04
CA ASP A 31 -8.71 -29.71 -4.12
C ASP A 31 -9.29 -28.33 -3.80
N LYS A 32 -9.47 -28.01 -2.50
CA LYS A 32 -10.08 -26.77 -1.98
C LYS A 32 -9.33 -25.50 -2.33
N TRP A 33 -8.02 -25.60 -2.53
CA TRP A 33 -7.13 -24.44 -2.40
C TRP A 33 -6.22 -24.23 -3.59
N GLY A 34 -5.97 -22.96 -3.91
CA GLY A 34 -5.04 -22.53 -4.94
C GLY A 34 -3.59 -22.86 -4.61
N VAL A 35 -2.72 -22.68 -5.60
CA VAL A 35 -1.30 -23.05 -5.53
C VAL A 35 -0.44 -21.82 -5.75
N GLN A 36 0.54 -21.60 -4.88
CA GLN A 36 1.57 -20.58 -5.06
C GLN A 36 2.94 -21.26 -4.96
N ASN A 37 3.85 -21.00 -5.90
CA ASN A 37 5.19 -21.61 -5.94
C ASN A 37 5.16 -23.16 -5.84
N LYS A 38 4.20 -23.80 -6.51
CA LYS A 38 3.98 -25.27 -6.48
C LYS A 38 3.52 -25.84 -5.12
N VAL A 39 3.13 -24.98 -4.17
CA VAL A 39 2.58 -25.37 -2.86
C VAL A 39 1.12 -24.93 -2.75
N SER A 40 0.24 -25.83 -2.30
CA SER A 40 -1.16 -25.50 -2.03
C SER A 40 -1.31 -24.84 -0.66
N TYR A 41 -2.12 -23.78 -0.59
CA TYR A 41 -2.29 -23.00 0.63
C TYR A 41 -3.76 -22.78 1.00
N PRO A 42 -4.18 -23.11 2.24
CA PRO A 42 -5.58 -22.98 2.66
C PRO A 42 -6.21 -21.59 2.55
N HIS A 43 -5.41 -20.54 2.39
CA HIS A 43 -5.87 -19.16 2.29
C HIS A 43 -5.84 -18.62 0.85
N ILE A 44 -5.55 -19.46 -0.14
CA ILE A 44 -5.67 -19.11 -1.56
C ILE A 44 -6.89 -19.87 -2.08
N THR A 45 -7.92 -19.15 -2.48
CA THR A 45 -9.18 -19.75 -2.97
C THR A 45 -9.09 -20.07 -4.46
N LYS A 46 -9.85 -21.08 -4.91
CA LYS A 46 -10.12 -21.35 -6.34
C LYS A 46 -11.49 -20.82 -6.79
N GLY A 47 -12.24 -20.22 -5.87
CA GLY A 47 -13.51 -19.58 -6.19
C GLY A 47 -13.33 -18.33 -7.04
N ASP A 48 -14.42 -17.90 -7.65
CA ASP A 48 -14.49 -16.58 -8.28
C ASP A 48 -14.06 -15.51 -7.27
N TRP A 49 -12.97 -14.80 -7.59
CA TRP A 49 -12.35 -13.80 -6.73
C TRP A 49 -13.30 -12.64 -6.43
N SER A 50 -14.29 -12.37 -7.29
CA SER A 50 -15.30 -11.34 -7.03
C SER A 50 -16.10 -11.64 -5.76
N LYS A 51 -16.24 -12.91 -5.36
CA LYS A 51 -16.87 -13.32 -4.10
C LYS A 51 -16.04 -12.93 -2.86
N LEU A 52 -14.78 -12.57 -3.06
CA LEU A 52 -13.94 -11.90 -2.06
C LEU A 52 -14.19 -10.39 -2.05
N LEU A 53 -15.28 -9.89 -2.60
CA LEU A 53 -15.63 -8.49 -2.46
C LEU A 53 -16.91 -8.37 -1.63
N TRP A 54 -17.07 -7.23 -0.97
CA TRP A 54 -18.34 -6.85 -0.37
C TRP A 54 -19.39 -6.73 -1.48
N GLN A 55 -20.60 -7.21 -1.21
CA GLN A 55 -21.67 -7.34 -2.21
C GLN A 55 -21.91 -6.06 -3.02
N GLY A 56 -21.79 -4.89 -2.39
CA GLY A 56 -21.99 -3.60 -3.06
C GLY A 56 -20.97 -3.27 -4.16
N ILE A 57 -19.81 -3.94 -4.21
CA ILE A 57 -18.79 -3.73 -5.25
C ILE A 57 -18.47 -4.99 -6.07
N GLN A 58 -19.11 -6.13 -5.78
CA GLN A 58 -18.86 -7.42 -6.46
C GLN A 58 -19.05 -7.35 -7.98
N VAL A 59 -19.98 -6.51 -8.46
CA VAL A 59 -20.26 -6.36 -9.89
C VAL A 59 -19.50 -5.18 -10.49
N GLU A 60 -19.40 -4.08 -9.75
CA GLU A 60 -18.82 -2.85 -10.27
C GLU A 60 -17.30 -2.91 -10.37
N LEU A 61 -16.63 -3.42 -9.35
CA LEU A 61 -15.17 -3.45 -9.36
C LEU A 61 -14.62 -4.30 -10.52
N PRO A 62 -15.12 -5.53 -10.80
CA PRO A 62 -14.69 -6.26 -11.99
C PRO A 62 -14.94 -5.53 -13.31
N LYS A 63 -15.98 -4.69 -13.41
CA LYS A 63 -16.22 -3.86 -14.60
C LYS A 63 -15.25 -2.69 -14.71
N TYR A 64 -14.87 -2.11 -13.58
CA TYR A 64 -13.85 -1.06 -13.51
C TYR A 64 -12.46 -1.60 -13.91
N LEU A 65 -12.15 -2.85 -13.54
CA LEU A 65 -10.93 -3.53 -13.97
C LEU A 65 -11.04 -3.88 -15.47
N GLY A 66 -10.58 -2.97 -16.31
CA GLY A 66 -10.58 -3.10 -17.77
C GLY A 66 -9.24 -3.61 -18.33
N THR A 67 -8.94 -3.19 -19.56
CA THR A 67 -7.68 -3.55 -20.26
C THR A 67 -6.45 -2.85 -19.68
N THR A 68 -6.61 -1.73 -18.97
CA THR A 68 -5.52 -0.88 -18.48
C THR A 68 -5.23 -1.04 -16.99
N ILE A 69 -6.18 -1.61 -16.22
CA ILE A 69 -6.05 -1.85 -14.79
C ILE A 69 -6.40 -3.31 -14.54
N HIS A 70 -5.41 -4.09 -14.11
CA HIS A 70 -5.58 -5.51 -13.82
C HIS A 70 -5.73 -5.73 -12.31
N ALA A 71 -6.48 -6.77 -11.95
CA ALA A 71 -6.45 -7.26 -10.57
C ALA A 71 -5.02 -7.67 -10.20
N HIS A 72 -4.63 -7.39 -8.96
CA HIS A 72 -3.35 -7.85 -8.43
C HIS A 72 -3.24 -9.39 -8.52
N THR A 73 -2.05 -9.91 -8.83
CA THR A 73 -1.82 -11.37 -9.02
C THR A 73 -2.19 -12.23 -7.81
N GLY A 74 -2.29 -11.63 -6.62
CA GLY A 74 -2.73 -12.27 -5.39
C GLY A 74 -4.21 -12.04 -5.05
N VAL A 75 -5.08 -11.69 -6.00
CA VAL A 75 -6.50 -11.38 -5.73
C VAL A 75 -7.26 -12.57 -5.11
N ASP A 76 -6.87 -13.80 -5.44
CA ASP A 76 -7.43 -15.04 -4.87
C ASP A 76 -6.94 -15.35 -3.46
N ASN A 77 -6.00 -14.55 -2.92
CA ASN A 77 -5.51 -14.72 -1.57
C ASN A 77 -6.46 -14.03 -0.59
N LEU A 78 -7.01 -14.80 0.37
CA LEU A 78 -7.89 -14.27 1.41
C LEU A 78 -7.21 -13.19 2.29
N LEU A 79 -5.88 -13.19 2.35
CA LEU A 79 -5.04 -12.24 3.06
C LEU A 79 -4.54 -11.07 2.18
N SER A 80 -5.07 -10.95 0.96
CA SER A 80 -4.71 -9.90 0.02
C SER A 80 -5.04 -8.51 0.55
N SER A 81 -4.00 -7.68 0.69
CA SER A 81 -4.11 -6.26 1.02
C SER A 81 -4.84 -5.47 -0.07
N TRP A 82 -4.62 -5.82 -1.34
CA TRP A 82 -5.34 -5.22 -2.47
C TRP A 82 -6.85 -5.42 -2.35
N VAL A 83 -7.29 -6.64 -2.05
CA VAL A 83 -8.72 -6.94 -1.84
C VAL A 83 -9.26 -6.24 -0.60
N ALA A 84 -8.46 -6.15 0.47
CA ALA A 84 -8.83 -5.35 1.65
C ALA A 84 -8.99 -3.87 1.31
N ALA A 85 -8.08 -3.29 0.53
CA ALA A 85 -8.12 -1.90 0.07
C ALA A 85 -9.39 -1.64 -0.75
N ALA A 86 -9.68 -2.52 -1.70
CA ALA A 86 -10.88 -2.44 -2.53
C ALA A 86 -12.16 -2.44 -1.68
N ASN A 87 -12.28 -3.37 -0.72
CA ASN A 87 -13.46 -3.43 0.16
C ASN A 87 -13.59 -2.22 1.09
N LEU A 88 -12.47 -1.63 1.52
CA LEU A 88 -12.48 -0.47 2.41
C LEU A 88 -12.85 0.82 1.69
N TYR A 89 -12.31 1.05 0.49
CA TYR A 89 -12.31 2.39 -0.10
C TYR A 89 -13.04 2.49 -1.45
N PHE A 90 -13.09 1.42 -2.25
CA PHE A 90 -13.78 1.45 -3.55
C PHE A 90 -15.28 1.80 -3.46
N PRO A 91 -16.03 1.47 -2.38
CA PRO A 91 -17.41 1.94 -2.25
C PRO A 91 -17.59 3.46 -2.39
N ALA A 92 -16.59 4.26 -2.00
CA ALA A 92 -16.64 5.73 -2.14
C ALA A 92 -16.46 6.22 -3.59
N ARG A 93 -16.02 5.36 -4.51
CA ARG A 93 -15.90 5.69 -5.94
C ARG A 93 -17.26 5.96 -6.57
N SER A 94 -18.27 5.17 -6.25
CA SER A 94 -19.55 5.17 -6.96
C SER A 94 -20.75 5.47 -6.09
N ASN A 95 -20.57 5.53 -4.78
CA ASN A 95 -21.63 5.83 -3.83
C ASN A 95 -21.36 7.15 -3.11
N ASN A 96 -22.27 8.12 -3.30
CA ASN A 96 -22.14 9.46 -2.72
C ASN A 96 -22.14 9.47 -1.18
N ASP A 97 -22.84 8.54 -0.52
CA ASP A 97 -22.84 8.48 0.95
C ASP A 97 -21.46 8.06 1.48
N PHE A 98 -20.85 7.04 0.87
CA PHE A 98 -19.48 6.64 1.20
C PHE A 98 -18.47 7.74 0.84
N ARG A 99 -18.67 8.45 -0.28
CA ARG A 99 -17.82 9.57 -0.67
C ARG A 99 -17.88 10.72 0.33
N ASN A 100 -19.05 11.07 0.83
CA ASN A 100 -19.23 12.10 1.86
C ASN A 100 -18.61 11.68 3.21
N LEU A 101 -18.75 10.40 3.58
CA LEU A 101 -18.09 9.86 4.77
C LEU A 101 -16.57 9.91 4.62
N LEU A 102 -16.05 9.54 3.45
CA LEU A 102 -14.62 9.59 3.15
C LEU A 102 -14.11 11.03 3.20
N LEU A 103 -14.85 11.99 2.65
CA LEU A 103 -14.52 13.41 2.75
C LEU A 103 -14.34 13.85 4.21
N GLY A 104 -15.32 13.57 5.07
CA GLY A 104 -15.23 13.93 6.49
C GLY A 104 -14.07 13.23 7.21
N PHE A 105 -13.81 11.95 6.89
CA PHE A 105 -12.66 11.24 7.42
C PHE A 105 -11.34 11.89 7.01
N LEU A 106 -11.17 12.22 5.72
CA LEU A 106 -9.97 12.87 5.20
C LEU A 106 -9.80 14.29 5.75
N GLN A 107 -10.88 15.03 5.97
CA GLN A 107 -10.83 16.32 6.66
C GLN A 107 -10.26 16.19 8.08
N SER A 108 -10.65 15.13 8.80
CA SER A 108 -10.18 14.88 10.16
C SER A 108 -8.76 14.30 10.24
N LYS A 109 -8.33 13.53 9.24
CA LYS A 109 -7.06 12.78 9.27
C LYS A 109 -5.94 13.41 8.44
N VAL A 110 -6.29 14.11 7.38
CA VAL A 110 -5.33 14.63 6.39
C VAL A 110 -5.32 16.15 6.42
N SER A 111 -6.43 16.81 6.06
CA SER A 111 -6.50 18.27 6.09
C SER A 111 -7.93 18.79 6.02
N PRO A 112 -8.33 19.74 6.90
CA PRO A 112 -9.64 20.39 6.82
C PRO A 112 -9.82 21.29 5.58
N ASP A 113 -8.75 21.54 4.82
CA ASP A 113 -8.83 22.27 3.56
C ASP A 113 -9.35 21.40 2.40
N ILE A 114 -9.49 20.09 2.58
CA ILE A 114 -10.13 19.20 1.59
C ILE A 114 -11.63 19.50 1.59
N ILE A 115 -12.19 19.83 0.43
CA ILE A 115 -13.61 20.20 0.26
C ILE A 115 -14.41 19.17 -0.54
N GLU A 116 -13.74 18.32 -1.32
CA GLU A 116 -14.39 17.32 -2.16
C GLU A 116 -13.47 16.11 -2.37
N VAL A 117 -14.05 14.91 -2.37
CA VAL A 117 -13.41 13.72 -2.94
C VAL A 117 -13.91 13.56 -4.37
N VAL A 118 -13.04 13.83 -5.34
CA VAL A 118 -13.37 13.79 -6.78
C VAL A 118 -13.46 12.35 -7.25
N ASP A 119 -12.46 11.54 -6.92
CA ASP A 119 -12.42 10.14 -7.33
C ASP A 119 -11.60 9.26 -6.39
N VAL A 120 -11.86 7.95 -6.45
CA VAL A 120 -11.10 6.90 -5.78
C VAL A 120 -10.63 5.90 -6.82
N GLU A 121 -9.31 5.84 -7.03
CA GLU A 121 -8.69 4.94 -8.02
C GLU A 121 -7.91 3.81 -7.34
N LEU A 122 -8.01 2.60 -7.89
CA LEU A 122 -7.15 1.46 -7.55
C LEU A 122 -5.96 1.40 -8.51
N GLU A 123 -4.79 0.98 -8.01
CA GLU A 123 -3.55 0.83 -8.80
C GLU A 123 -3.22 2.11 -9.59
N TYR A 124 -3.09 3.21 -8.85
CA TYR A 124 -3.03 4.53 -9.44
C TYR A 124 -1.68 4.80 -10.12
N SER A 125 -1.70 5.58 -11.20
CA SER A 125 -0.49 6.11 -11.83
C SER A 125 -0.83 7.33 -12.68
N LEU A 126 -0.06 8.41 -12.57
CA LEU A 126 -0.26 9.57 -13.45
C LEU A 126 0.33 9.31 -14.84
N PRO A 127 -0.24 9.91 -15.90
CA PRO A 127 0.34 9.85 -17.22
C PRO A 127 1.54 10.81 -17.38
N ASP A 128 2.20 10.72 -18.53
CA ASP A 128 3.18 11.67 -19.04
C ASP A 128 4.36 11.94 -18.09
N THR A 129 4.72 13.22 -17.92
CA THR A 129 5.83 13.71 -17.10
C THR A 129 5.71 13.39 -15.62
N LEU A 130 4.52 12.99 -15.16
CA LEU A 130 4.26 12.57 -13.78
C LEU A 130 4.15 11.06 -13.62
N SER A 131 4.39 10.30 -14.70
CA SER A 131 4.40 8.84 -14.62
C SER A 131 5.60 8.31 -13.82
N PRO A 132 5.51 7.10 -13.25
CA PRO A 132 6.66 6.49 -12.58
C PRO A 132 7.84 6.23 -13.52
N ALA A 133 7.61 6.05 -14.82
CA ALA A 133 8.69 5.97 -15.80
C ALA A 133 9.51 7.28 -15.82
N GLU A 134 8.84 8.42 -15.95
CA GLU A 134 9.49 9.72 -16.02
C GLU A 134 10.07 10.16 -14.67
N LEU A 135 9.25 10.12 -13.61
CA LEU A 135 9.66 10.57 -12.28
C LEU A 135 10.68 9.63 -11.66
N LEU A 136 10.46 8.32 -11.71
CA LEU A 136 11.23 7.35 -10.93
C LEU A 136 12.19 6.49 -11.76
N GLY A 137 12.18 6.63 -13.08
CA GLY A 137 12.99 5.79 -13.99
C GLY A 137 12.47 4.36 -14.11
N GLU A 138 11.21 4.12 -13.77
CA GLU A 138 10.60 2.79 -13.85
C GLU A 138 10.02 2.52 -15.24
N MET A 139 10.92 2.30 -16.21
CA MET A 139 10.60 2.09 -17.63
C MET A 139 9.90 0.75 -17.91
N ASP A 140 10.04 -0.20 -16.99
CA ASP A 140 9.45 -1.53 -17.11
C ASP A 140 8.22 -1.68 -16.20
N GLY A 141 7.26 -2.49 -16.64
CA GLY A 141 6.08 -2.86 -15.86
C GLY A 141 4.81 -2.12 -16.26
N SER A 142 3.78 -2.28 -15.45
CA SER A 142 2.46 -1.64 -15.58
C SER A 142 1.87 -1.40 -14.19
N ARG A 143 0.71 -0.71 -14.13
CA ARG A 143 -0.08 -0.57 -12.90
C ARG A 143 -0.32 -1.95 -12.27
N GLY A 144 0.12 -2.15 -11.03
CA GLY A 144 0.01 -3.41 -10.28
C GLY A 144 1.12 -4.44 -10.53
N SER A 145 2.12 -4.15 -11.39
CA SER A 145 3.22 -5.09 -11.66
C SER A 145 4.51 -4.40 -12.13
N GLY A 146 5.59 -4.53 -11.36
CA GLY A 146 6.94 -4.08 -11.78
C GLY A 146 7.16 -2.56 -11.76
N GLN A 147 6.10 -1.77 -11.56
CA GLN A 147 6.11 -0.32 -11.40
C GLN A 147 5.57 0.08 -10.01
N THR A 148 5.81 1.31 -9.58
CA THR A 148 5.23 1.92 -8.38
C THR A 148 3.84 2.43 -8.75
N SER A 149 2.83 1.70 -8.30
CA SER A 149 1.44 2.12 -8.33
C SER A 149 0.90 2.05 -6.91
N PRO A 150 0.50 3.18 -6.30
CA PRO A 150 -0.19 3.15 -5.01
C PRO A 150 -1.45 2.29 -5.13
N ASP A 151 -1.69 1.44 -4.13
CA ASP A 151 -2.85 0.53 -4.11
C ASP A 151 -4.15 1.30 -4.28
N ILE A 152 -4.24 2.48 -3.64
CA ILE A 152 -5.35 3.42 -3.73
C ILE A 152 -4.81 4.84 -3.94
N ALA A 153 -5.52 5.65 -4.72
CA ALA A 153 -5.39 7.09 -4.70
C ALA A 153 -6.75 7.77 -4.47
N PHE A 154 -6.74 8.82 -3.66
CA PHE A 154 -7.85 9.77 -3.55
C PHE A 154 -7.50 11.04 -4.30
N LEU A 155 -8.28 11.35 -5.33
CA LEU A 155 -8.24 12.62 -6.03
C LEU A 155 -9.20 13.54 -5.30
N VAL A 156 -8.73 14.70 -4.86
CA VAL A 156 -9.51 15.61 -4.03
C VAL A 156 -9.44 17.04 -4.55
N LYS A 157 -10.44 17.86 -4.20
CA LYS A 157 -10.32 19.33 -4.27
C LYS A 157 -9.98 19.85 -2.88
N THR A 158 -9.05 20.79 -2.84
CA THR A 158 -8.78 21.63 -1.67
C THR A 158 -9.36 23.02 -1.89
N ARG A 159 -9.37 23.84 -0.84
CA ARG A 159 -9.72 25.28 -0.96
C ARG A 159 -8.82 26.06 -1.94
N ARG A 160 -7.64 25.53 -2.28
CA ARG A 160 -6.62 26.23 -3.08
C ARG A 160 -6.35 25.59 -4.43
N GLY A 161 -6.79 24.35 -4.66
CA GLY A 161 -6.59 23.67 -5.93
C GLY A 161 -6.86 22.17 -5.85
N ASP A 162 -6.15 21.41 -6.67
CA ASP A 162 -6.27 19.95 -6.71
C ASP A 162 -5.34 19.30 -5.70
N GLY A 163 -5.80 18.20 -5.12
CA GLY A 163 -5.03 17.40 -4.19
C GLY A 163 -4.97 15.93 -4.58
N LEU A 164 -3.93 15.25 -4.12
CA LEU A 164 -3.70 13.84 -4.37
C LEU A 164 -3.17 13.14 -3.11
N ILE A 165 -3.85 12.08 -2.70
CA ILE A 165 -3.46 11.25 -1.56
C ILE A 165 -3.16 9.85 -2.08
N LEU A 166 -1.90 9.45 -2.05
CA LEU A 166 -1.39 8.16 -2.53
C LEU A 166 -1.25 7.20 -1.36
N ILE A 167 -1.81 6.00 -1.46
CA ILE A 167 -1.92 5.10 -0.31
C ILE A 167 -1.37 3.72 -0.67
N GLU A 168 -0.41 3.25 0.13
CA GLU A 168 -0.06 1.83 0.23
C GLU A 168 -0.97 1.21 1.30
N CYS A 169 -1.74 0.20 0.93
CA CYS A 169 -2.60 -0.54 1.83
C CYS A 169 -1.87 -1.81 2.30
N LYS A 170 -1.71 -1.99 3.60
CA LYS A 170 -1.17 -3.23 4.17
C LYS A 170 -2.23 -3.94 4.98
N TYR A 171 -2.29 -5.26 4.85
CA TYR A 171 -3.13 -6.07 5.72
C TYR A 171 -2.26 -6.95 6.60
N THR A 172 -1.73 -8.03 6.05
CA THR A 172 -0.98 -9.05 6.82
C THR A 172 0.53 -9.03 6.55
N GLU A 173 0.99 -8.20 5.62
CA GLU A 173 2.39 -8.04 5.31
C GLU A 173 3.16 -7.57 6.54
N HIS A 174 4.35 -8.13 6.74
CA HIS A 174 5.18 -7.82 7.91
C HIS A 174 6.22 -6.72 7.65
N SER A 175 6.34 -6.23 6.42
CA SER A 175 7.29 -5.19 6.03
C SER A 175 6.93 -4.54 4.69
N PHE A 176 7.71 -3.54 4.26
CA PHE A 176 7.67 -2.91 2.94
C PHE A 176 8.78 -3.45 2.00
N TYR A 177 9.25 -4.67 2.29
CA TYR A 177 10.26 -5.43 1.58
C TYR A 177 11.64 -4.77 1.45
N ARG A 178 12.63 -5.60 1.11
CA ARG A 178 13.99 -5.15 0.82
C ARG A 178 14.11 -4.59 -0.60
N CYS A 179 15.02 -3.66 -0.76
CA CYS A 179 15.46 -3.12 -2.05
C CYS A 179 15.90 -4.26 -2.98
N SER A 180 15.29 -4.32 -4.17
CA SER A 180 15.62 -5.32 -5.19
C SER A 180 17.05 -5.18 -5.70
N ALA A 181 17.58 -3.95 -5.79
CA ALA A 181 18.94 -3.65 -6.23
C ALA A 181 20.02 -3.93 -5.18
N ARG A 182 19.69 -4.52 -4.03
CA ARG A 182 20.70 -5.02 -3.07
C ARG A 182 21.12 -6.47 -3.36
N ARG A 183 20.47 -7.15 -4.32
CA ARG A 183 20.83 -8.54 -4.66
C ARG A 183 22.15 -8.57 -5.43
N THR A 184 22.97 -9.56 -5.15
CA THR A 184 24.23 -9.82 -5.88
C THR A 184 24.03 -10.58 -7.19
N THR A 185 22.84 -11.16 -7.40
CA THR A 185 22.53 -11.97 -8.58
C THR A 185 21.92 -11.11 -9.69
N ASP A 186 22.42 -11.30 -10.91
CA ASP A 186 21.86 -10.72 -12.13
C ASP A 186 20.41 -11.19 -12.37
N ARG A 187 19.61 -10.32 -13.00
CA ARG A 187 18.23 -10.64 -13.43
C ARG A 187 18.02 -10.30 -14.90
N GLY A 188 18.94 -10.72 -15.76
CA GLY A 188 18.91 -10.42 -17.19
C GLY A 188 19.42 -9.00 -17.45
N ASP A 189 18.51 -8.06 -17.70
CA ASP A 189 18.80 -6.65 -18.00
C ASP A 189 19.26 -5.85 -16.77
N LYS A 190 19.07 -6.40 -15.57
CA LYS A 190 19.40 -5.76 -14.29
C LYS A 190 20.61 -6.46 -13.67
N PRO A 191 21.83 -5.90 -13.78
CA PRO A 191 23.03 -6.51 -13.20
C PRO A 191 22.94 -6.55 -11.68
N GLY A 192 23.53 -7.56 -11.08
CA GLY A 192 23.68 -7.73 -9.65
C GLY A 192 24.52 -6.61 -9.04
N ASN A 193 24.26 -6.29 -7.78
CA ASN A 193 25.00 -5.30 -7.03
C ASN A 193 26.33 -5.89 -6.56
N PRO A 194 27.48 -5.32 -6.97
CA PRO A 194 28.79 -5.80 -6.56
C PRO A 194 29.12 -5.45 -5.09
N HIS A 195 28.46 -4.44 -4.52
CA HIS A 195 28.73 -3.90 -3.17
C HIS A 195 27.45 -3.73 -2.32
N PRO A 196 26.69 -4.82 -2.05
CA PRO A 196 25.45 -4.74 -1.26
C PRO A 196 25.66 -4.39 0.22
N GLU A 197 26.89 -4.49 0.72
CA GLU A 197 27.34 -4.10 2.06
C GLU A 197 27.31 -2.58 2.28
N ASP A 198 27.48 -1.79 1.22
CA ASP A 198 27.42 -0.32 1.31
C ASP A 198 26.04 0.16 1.77
N CYS A 199 24.99 -0.58 1.41
CA CYS A 199 23.63 -0.31 1.88
C CYS A 199 23.46 -0.47 3.41
N LEU A 200 24.40 -1.12 4.09
CA LEU A 200 24.37 -1.38 5.54
C LEU A 200 25.18 -0.36 6.34
N GLN A 201 25.85 0.59 5.69
CA GLN A 201 26.61 1.64 6.36
C GLN A 201 25.68 2.69 6.99
N PRO A 202 26.00 3.21 8.19
CA PRO A 202 25.19 4.22 8.84
C PRO A 202 25.14 5.50 8.02
N ALA A 203 24.00 6.19 8.08
CA ALA A 203 23.76 7.40 7.30
C ALA A 203 24.72 8.53 7.62
N SER A 204 25.25 8.57 8.84
CA SER A 204 26.27 9.53 9.28
C SER A 204 27.62 9.35 8.57
N ALA A 205 27.95 8.12 8.17
CA ALA A 205 29.17 7.80 7.42
C ALA A 205 28.92 7.82 5.90
N CYS A 206 27.67 7.94 5.47
CA CYS A 206 27.26 7.77 4.09
C CYS A 206 26.75 9.08 3.49
N HIS A 207 27.48 9.63 2.53
CA HIS A 207 26.97 10.72 1.71
C HIS A 207 25.96 10.17 0.72
N TYR A 208 24.66 10.08 1.06
CA TYR A 208 23.62 9.53 0.17
C TYR A 208 23.60 10.12 -1.26
N ALA A 209 24.04 11.38 -1.42
CA ALA A 209 24.22 12.00 -2.72
C ALA A 209 25.40 11.42 -3.54
N ALA A 210 26.43 10.91 -2.87
CA ALA A 210 27.66 10.35 -3.44
C ALA A 210 27.75 8.81 -3.36
N ILE A 211 26.84 8.11 -2.65
CA ILE A 211 26.80 6.64 -2.67
C ILE A 211 26.49 6.19 -4.10
N PRO A 212 27.23 5.20 -4.65
CA PRO A 212 26.86 4.51 -5.87
C PRO A 212 25.66 3.60 -5.61
N CYS A 213 24.49 4.19 -5.32
CA CYS A 213 23.26 3.44 -5.13
C CYS A 213 23.01 2.62 -6.40
N HIS A 214 23.01 1.30 -6.29
CA HIS A 214 22.87 0.41 -7.45
C HIS A 214 21.54 0.59 -8.20
N GLN A 215 20.55 1.22 -7.56
CA GLN A 215 19.32 1.66 -8.24
C GLN A 215 19.61 2.63 -9.40
N LYS A 216 20.66 3.47 -9.31
CA LYS A 216 21.10 4.35 -10.41
C LYS A 216 21.68 3.57 -11.58
N VAL A 217 22.34 2.42 -11.33
CA VAL A 217 22.79 1.51 -12.41
C VAL A 217 21.59 0.95 -13.16
N TRP A 218 20.45 0.79 -12.50
CA TRP A 218 19.17 0.42 -13.11
C TRP A 218 18.35 1.63 -13.58
N SER A 219 18.98 2.79 -13.73
CA SER A 219 18.38 4.07 -14.16
C SER A 219 17.25 4.59 -13.27
N ARG A 220 17.13 4.12 -12.04
CA ARG A 220 16.09 4.56 -11.10
C ARG A 220 16.46 5.87 -10.42
N LYS A 221 15.46 6.71 -10.22
CA LYS A 221 15.56 8.11 -9.75
C LYS A 221 14.99 8.32 -8.33
N TYR A 222 14.75 7.25 -7.56
CA TYR A 222 14.08 7.37 -6.25
C TYR A 222 14.79 8.35 -5.30
N LEU A 223 16.12 8.34 -5.30
CA LEU A 223 16.92 9.19 -4.42
C LEU A 223 17.00 10.65 -4.89
N ASP A 224 16.61 10.95 -6.13
CA ASP A 224 16.59 12.34 -6.64
C ASP A 224 15.49 13.18 -5.97
N TYR A 225 14.54 12.50 -5.29
CA TYR A 225 13.45 13.11 -4.52
C TYR A 225 13.54 12.79 -3.02
N PHE A 226 14.68 12.27 -2.56
CA PHE A 226 14.84 11.83 -1.17
C PHE A 226 16.13 12.41 -0.58
N GLU A 227 16.01 13.54 0.09
CA GLU A 227 17.11 14.16 0.83
C GLU A 227 16.95 13.91 2.32
N LEU A 228 18.00 13.46 3.01
CA LEU A 228 17.91 13.21 4.45
C LEU A 228 17.96 14.50 5.28
N THR A 229 17.18 14.54 6.37
CA THR A 229 17.35 15.55 7.43
C THR A 229 18.60 15.26 8.27
N GLN A 230 18.98 16.19 9.14
CA GLN A 230 20.01 15.94 10.14
C GLN A 230 19.60 14.82 11.12
N GLU A 231 18.33 14.79 11.53
CA GLU A 231 17.79 13.70 12.34
C GLU A 231 17.94 12.36 11.61
N GLY A 232 17.54 12.30 10.34
CA GLY A 232 17.69 11.12 9.49
C GLY A 232 19.13 10.61 9.41
N LYS A 233 20.10 11.51 9.22
CA LYS A 233 21.53 11.17 9.23
C LYS A 233 22.00 10.60 10.57
N SER A 234 21.43 11.06 11.67
CA SER A 234 21.80 10.62 13.02
C SER A 234 21.15 9.30 13.45
N VAL A 235 19.91 9.05 13.01
CA VAL A 235 19.11 7.89 13.44
C VAL A 235 19.33 6.69 12.52
N LEU A 236 19.54 6.91 11.23
CA LEU A 236 19.62 5.81 10.26
C LEU A 236 20.94 5.05 10.39
N THR A 237 20.85 3.80 10.84
CA THR A 237 22.01 2.89 10.96
C THR A 237 22.36 2.18 9.65
N ARG A 238 21.53 2.34 8.62
CA ARG A 238 21.69 1.82 7.25
C ARG A 238 20.72 2.50 6.30
N CYS A 239 20.81 2.22 5.01
CA CYS A 239 19.79 2.64 4.05
C CYS A 239 18.39 2.12 4.45
N PRO A 240 17.35 2.97 4.50
CA PRO A 240 16.01 2.58 4.96
C PRO A 240 15.38 1.46 4.10
N ALA A 241 15.73 1.41 2.81
CA ALA A 241 15.25 0.36 1.90
C ALA A 241 16.11 -0.92 1.94
N ALA A 242 17.23 -0.97 2.66
CA ALA A 242 18.15 -2.11 2.61
C ALA A 242 17.50 -3.43 3.07
N THR A 243 16.61 -3.37 4.06
CA THR A 243 15.98 -4.56 4.66
C THR A 243 14.48 -4.61 4.48
N THR A 244 13.76 -3.49 4.66
CA THR A 244 12.31 -3.54 4.89
C THR A 244 11.53 -2.30 4.46
N GLY A 245 12.17 -1.20 4.03
CA GLY A 245 11.50 0.08 3.71
C GLY A 245 11.39 0.42 2.22
N TYR A 246 11.54 -0.55 1.31
CA TYR A 246 11.67 -0.25 -0.12
C TYR A 246 10.40 0.33 -0.75
N GLN A 247 9.22 -0.20 -0.44
CA GLN A 247 7.98 0.35 -1.00
C GLN A 247 7.70 1.76 -0.47
N LEU A 248 7.96 2.03 0.83
CA LEU A 248 7.85 3.38 1.40
C LEU A 248 8.74 4.38 0.68
N LEU A 249 10.00 4.00 0.41
CA LEU A 249 10.94 4.86 -0.32
C LEU A 249 10.40 5.20 -1.72
N ARG A 250 9.93 4.20 -2.46
CA ARG A 250 9.40 4.39 -3.83
C ARG A 250 8.16 5.26 -3.85
N GLN A 251 7.19 4.99 -2.97
CA GLN A 251 5.96 5.77 -2.90
C GLN A 251 6.23 7.20 -2.44
N GLN A 252 7.08 7.41 -1.44
CA GLN A 252 7.45 8.75 -0.99
C GLN A 252 8.19 9.51 -2.10
N ALA A 253 9.10 8.86 -2.84
CA ALA A 253 9.77 9.48 -3.98
C ALA A 253 8.76 9.89 -5.07
N LEU A 254 7.76 9.04 -5.35
CA LEU A 254 6.67 9.36 -6.29
C LEU A 254 5.91 10.61 -5.83
N ALA A 255 5.46 10.62 -4.58
CA ALA A 255 4.71 11.73 -4.00
C ALA A 255 5.53 13.03 -4.00
N ASN A 256 6.81 12.96 -3.63
CA ASN A 256 7.71 14.11 -3.66
C ASN A 256 7.92 14.64 -5.08
N GLY A 257 8.08 13.77 -6.08
CA GLY A 257 8.19 14.17 -7.48
C GLY A 257 6.93 14.86 -8.00
N ILE A 258 5.76 14.32 -7.66
CA ILE A 258 4.47 14.94 -7.98
C ILE A 258 4.34 16.30 -7.30
N LYS A 259 4.68 16.42 -6.00
CA LYS A 259 4.62 17.69 -5.27
C LYS A 259 5.54 18.75 -5.89
N LYS A 260 6.75 18.34 -6.29
CA LYS A 260 7.75 19.22 -6.93
C LYS A 260 7.28 19.78 -8.27
N SER A 261 6.36 19.10 -8.97
CA SER A 261 5.78 19.61 -10.23
C SER A 261 4.94 20.88 -10.06
N GLY A 262 4.46 21.17 -8.84
CA GLY A 262 3.58 22.30 -8.57
C GLY A 262 2.15 22.14 -9.09
N LYS A 263 1.80 21.00 -9.72
CA LYS A 263 0.46 20.75 -10.27
C LYS A 263 -0.63 20.58 -9.19
N TYR A 264 -0.25 20.12 -8.00
CA TYR A 264 -1.16 19.82 -6.91
C TYR A 264 -0.84 20.67 -5.67
N ASP A 265 -1.89 21.25 -5.09
CA ASP A 265 -1.82 22.01 -3.84
C ASP A 265 -1.51 21.09 -2.66
N LEU A 266 -2.13 19.91 -2.62
CA LEU A 266 -1.93 18.88 -1.61
C LEU A 266 -1.38 17.61 -2.25
N VAL A 267 -0.27 17.09 -1.75
CA VAL A 267 0.23 15.75 -2.11
C VAL A 267 0.64 15.03 -0.84
N VAL A 268 0.04 13.86 -0.60
CA VAL A 268 0.29 13.05 0.60
C VAL A 268 0.68 11.64 0.18
N SER A 269 1.78 11.13 0.73
CA SER A 269 2.12 9.72 0.73
C SER A 269 1.55 9.10 2.01
N SER A 270 0.79 8.03 1.90
CA SER A 270 0.12 7.42 3.05
C SER A 270 0.29 5.92 3.12
N VAL A 271 0.22 5.41 4.34
CA VAL A 271 0.03 3.98 4.61
C VAL A 271 -1.25 3.79 5.40
N SER A 272 -2.15 2.98 4.84
CA SER A 272 -3.30 2.47 5.58
C SER A 272 -3.05 1.01 5.97
N PHE A 273 -3.24 0.65 7.24
CA PHE A 273 -2.88 -0.70 7.68
C PHE A 273 -3.67 -1.21 8.90
N ASP A 274 -3.57 -2.51 9.19
CA ASP A 274 -4.21 -3.09 10.37
C ASP A 274 -3.43 -2.77 11.67
N ALA A 275 -4.07 -2.09 12.62
CA ALA A 275 -3.48 -1.68 13.90
C ALA A 275 -2.86 -2.83 14.72
N ARG A 276 -3.34 -4.06 14.50
CA ARG A 276 -2.90 -5.28 15.19
C ARG A 276 -1.58 -5.82 14.63
N ASN A 277 -1.16 -5.38 13.44
CA ASN A 277 0.06 -5.84 12.77
C ASN A 277 1.33 -5.17 13.35
N LYS A 278 1.73 -5.60 14.56
CA LYS A 278 2.91 -5.05 15.25
C LYS A 278 4.24 -5.32 14.53
N SER A 279 4.29 -6.39 13.73
CA SER A 279 5.45 -6.71 12.90
C SER A 279 5.69 -5.63 11.85
N LEU A 280 4.63 -5.18 11.16
CA LEU A 280 4.71 -4.09 10.19
C LEU A 280 5.12 -2.77 10.86
N ILE A 281 4.48 -2.41 11.99
CA ILE A 281 4.79 -1.18 12.74
C ILE A 281 6.30 -1.09 13.07
N GLY A 282 6.87 -2.18 13.56
CA GLY A 282 8.28 -2.27 13.92
C GLY A 282 9.23 -2.71 12.81
N CYS A 283 8.78 -2.79 11.55
CA CYS A 283 9.57 -3.46 10.50
C CYS A 283 10.87 -2.72 10.13
N LEU A 284 10.98 -1.43 10.45
CA LEU A 284 12.16 -0.60 10.18
C LEU A 284 13.14 -0.54 11.37
N LYS A 285 12.94 -1.30 12.44
CA LYS A 285 13.81 -1.27 13.64
C LYS A 285 15.30 -1.47 13.31
N SER A 286 15.60 -2.34 12.36
CA SER A 286 16.98 -2.59 11.91
C SER A 286 17.65 -1.38 11.25
N THR A 287 16.88 -0.38 10.83
CA THR A 287 17.38 0.87 10.25
C THR A 287 17.46 2.00 11.28
N GLY A 288 17.11 1.76 12.54
CA GLY A 288 17.03 2.78 13.60
C GLY A 288 15.63 3.38 13.79
N ILE A 289 14.65 3.04 12.94
CA ILE A 289 13.28 3.55 13.05
C ILE A 289 12.42 2.53 13.81
N ALA A 290 12.10 2.83 15.07
CA ALA A 290 11.34 1.90 15.93
C ALA A 290 9.87 1.72 15.50
N ASP A 291 9.26 2.78 14.97
CA ASP A 291 7.88 2.85 14.49
C ASP A 291 7.85 3.67 13.20
N PHE A 292 7.45 3.05 12.08
CA PHE A 292 7.44 3.75 10.79
C PHE A 292 6.43 4.90 10.74
N GLN A 293 5.34 4.83 11.53
CA GLN A 293 4.28 5.83 11.51
C GLN A 293 4.80 7.22 11.92
N THR A 294 5.74 7.25 12.86
CA THR A 294 6.27 8.49 13.43
C THR A 294 7.71 8.76 13.06
N GLY A 295 8.51 7.72 12.79
CA GLY A 295 9.92 7.89 12.45
C GLY A 295 10.18 8.15 10.97
N TRP A 296 9.34 7.64 10.06
CA TRP A 296 9.58 7.77 8.62
C TRP A 296 9.59 9.23 8.15
N VAL A 297 8.62 10.04 8.58
CA VAL A 297 8.52 11.46 8.20
C VAL A 297 9.71 12.29 8.68
N LYS A 298 10.42 11.84 9.72
CA LYS A 298 11.53 12.60 10.33
C LYS A 298 12.84 12.44 9.59
N ILE A 299 13.02 11.38 8.80
CA ILE A 299 14.32 11.07 8.21
C ILE A 299 14.62 11.86 6.93
N TYR A 300 13.64 12.47 6.27
CA TYR A 300 13.82 13.16 5.00
C TYR A 300 13.29 14.60 5.01
N GLN A 301 13.91 15.47 4.21
CA GLN A 301 13.51 16.86 4.07
C GLN A 301 12.11 16.97 3.47
N HIS A 302 11.34 17.93 3.96
CA HIS A 302 9.92 18.05 3.61
C HIS A 302 9.71 18.19 2.10
N GLY A 303 8.82 17.34 1.58
CA GLY A 303 8.31 17.33 0.22
C GLY A 303 6.80 17.15 0.24
N ALA A 304 6.31 16.01 -0.25
CA ALA A 304 4.96 15.57 0.06
C ALA A 304 4.85 15.13 1.52
N ASP A 305 3.70 15.36 2.15
CA ASP A 305 3.46 14.93 3.53
C ASP A 305 3.43 13.40 3.63
N PHE A 306 3.75 12.87 4.80
CA PHE A 306 3.57 11.46 5.12
C PHE A 306 2.63 11.28 6.30
N ILE A 307 1.57 10.52 6.07
CA ILE A 307 0.52 10.26 7.07
C ILE A 307 0.24 8.76 7.11
N THR A 308 -0.23 8.27 8.24
CA THR A 308 -0.70 6.90 8.36
C THR A 308 -2.02 6.87 9.09
N TRP A 309 -2.86 5.89 8.78
CA TRP A 309 -4.04 5.58 9.58
C TRP A 309 -4.30 4.08 9.62
N HIS A 310 -5.09 3.65 10.61
CA HIS A 310 -5.47 2.26 10.71
C HIS A 310 -6.76 2.01 9.92
N HIS A 311 -6.93 0.80 9.37
CA HIS A 311 -8.19 0.39 8.73
C HIS A 311 -9.37 0.55 9.70
N GLN A 312 -9.14 0.25 10.98
CA GLN A 312 -10.11 0.42 12.06
C GLN A 312 -10.54 1.88 12.26
N ASP A 313 -9.66 2.86 12.02
CA ASP A 313 -10.02 4.28 12.15
C ASP A 313 -11.10 4.66 11.13
N TRP A 314 -10.95 4.21 9.89
CA TRP A 314 -11.92 4.45 8.82
C TRP A 314 -13.26 3.77 9.11
N VAL A 315 -13.23 2.48 9.48
CA VAL A 315 -14.47 1.74 9.80
C VAL A 315 -15.17 2.36 11.01
N ASN A 316 -14.42 2.78 12.03
CA ASN A 316 -14.98 3.47 13.20
C ASN A 316 -15.57 4.85 12.84
N TYR A 317 -14.96 5.58 11.91
CA TYR A 317 -15.52 6.82 11.39
C TYR A 317 -16.90 6.59 10.74
N VAL A 318 -17.01 5.57 9.87
CA VAL A 318 -18.29 5.19 9.25
C VAL A 318 -19.32 4.73 10.28
N ARG A 319 -18.89 4.00 11.33
CA ARG A 319 -19.77 3.58 12.44
C ARG A 319 -20.42 4.76 13.15
N THR A 320 -19.64 5.80 13.42
CA THR A 320 -20.04 6.95 14.23
C THR A 320 -20.80 8.01 13.42
N HIS A 321 -20.59 8.08 12.10
CA HIS A 321 -21.16 9.12 11.25
C HIS A 321 -22.21 8.63 10.25
N SER A 322 -22.58 7.34 10.27
CA SER A 322 -23.63 6.81 9.38
C SER A 322 -24.51 5.74 10.03
N THR A 323 -25.83 5.95 9.86
CA THR A 323 -26.89 5.00 10.19
C THR A 323 -27.54 4.36 8.96
N ASN A 324 -27.05 4.69 7.75
CA ASN A 324 -27.60 4.17 6.49
C ASN A 324 -27.53 2.62 6.45
N ALA A 325 -28.60 1.99 5.95
CA ALA A 325 -28.70 0.55 5.77
C ALA A 325 -27.55 -0.06 4.95
N LEU A 326 -27.11 0.61 3.88
CA LEU A 326 -25.97 0.17 3.07
C LEU A 326 -24.68 0.11 3.90
N CYS A 327 -24.43 1.15 4.70
CA CYS A 327 -23.28 1.18 5.59
C CYS A 327 -23.39 0.12 6.69
N LYS A 328 -24.60 -0.26 7.14
CA LYS A 328 -24.78 -1.37 8.10
C LYS A 328 -24.33 -2.70 7.51
N ASP A 329 -24.69 -2.99 6.26
CA ASP A 329 -24.27 -4.21 5.58
C ASP A 329 -22.75 -4.25 5.34
N TRP A 330 -22.17 -3.15 4.84
CA TRP A 330 -20.72 -3.02 4.68
C TRP A 330 -19.96 -3.19 6.01
N LYS A 331 -20.44 -2.58 7.10
CA LYS A 331 -19.86 -2.74 8.44
C LYS A 331 -19.89 -4.21 8.89
N LYS A 332 -21.03 -4.89 8.70
CA LYS A 332 -21.17 -6.31 9.04
C LYS A 332 -20.20 -7.17 8.23
N TYR A 333 -20.02 -6.86 6.95
CA TYR A 333 -19.05 -7.54 6.10
C TYR A 333 -17.62 -7.34 6.60
N LEU A 334 -17.20 -6.11 6.90
CA LEU A 334 -15.84 -5.83 7.37
C LEU A 334 -15.56 -6.41 8.77
N GLU A 335 -16.53 -6.37 9.67
CA GLU A 335 -16.45 -7.02 10.99
C GLU A 335 -16.29 -8.53 10.81
N GLY A 336 -17.17 -9.18 10.02
CA GLY A 336 -17.13 -10.62 9.83
C GLY A 336 -15.88 -11.10 9.10
N ARG A 337 -15.43 -10.33 8.10
CA ARG A 337 -14.27 -10.70 7.29
C ARG A 337 -12.96 -10.34 7.98
N TYR A 338 -12.78 -9.09 8.37
CA TYR A 338 -11.49 -8.57 8.85
C TYR A 338 -11.45 -8.36 10.36
N GLY A 339 -12.61 -8.33 11.04
CA GLY A 339 -12.70 -7.97 12.46
C GLY A 339 -12.27 -6.52 12.72
N TYR A 340 -12.59 -5.63 11.77
CA TYR A 340 -12.41 -4.17 11.91
C TYR A 340 -13.58 -3.55 12.61
#